data_AF-A0A9E5V457-F1
#
_entry.id   AF-A0A9E5V457-F1
#
_cell.length_a   1.000
_cell.length_b   1.000
_cell.length_c   1.000
_cell.angle_alpha   90.00
_cell.angle_beta   90.00
_cell.angle_gamma   90.00
#
_symmetry.space_group_name_H-M   'P 1'
#
loop_
_entity.id
_entity.type
_entity.pdbx_description
1 polymer ?
#
loop_
_entity_poly.entity_id
_entity_poly.type
_entity_poly.pdbx_seq_one_letter_code
_entity_poly.pdbx_strand_id
1 'polypeptide(L)'
;MAVGFGAGEDVIDNDPIPEFVQTDLFFGRNIPGGGEVSEEQFQAFLDLEITPRFPAGLTVFDADGQFQDSTSTIIEEQSKVVRLLLEDTVENEASLNEIIIAYTQRFNQESVLIVVDEDIEVAFDAELPADIPEPAAGLGLLAIAILGTGTTLRKNHILPLKR
;
A
#
# COMPACT_ATOMS: atom_id res chain seq x y z
N MET A 1 -0.35 -8.22 -8.56
CA MET A 1 -0.80 -6.83 -8.76
C MET A 1 -2.22 -6.81 -9.33
N ALA A 2 -3.17 -6.36 -8.52
CA ALA A 2 -4.56 -6.13 -8.88
C ALA A 2 -4.88 -4.62 -8.86
N VAL A 3 -5.88 -4.19 -9.64
CA VAL A 3 -6.28 -2.78 -9.79
C VAL A 3 -7.81 -2.68 -9.79
N GLY A 4 -8.36 -1.78 -8.99
CA GLY A 4 -9.80 -1.50 -8.90
C GLY A 4 -10.12 0.00 -8.88
N PHE A 5 -11.36 0.36 -9.26
CA PHE A 5 -11.82 1.76 -9.36
C PHE A 5 -13.07 2.02 -8.50
N GLY A 6 -13.13 1.43 -7.31
CA GLY A 6 -14.29 1.60 -6.44
C GLY A 6 -14.36 0.54 -5.35
N ALA A 7 -15.40 0.66 -4.52
CA ALA A 7 -15.67 -0.30 -3.46
C ALA A 7 -16.35 -1.56 -4.02
N GLY A 8 -15.98 -2.72 -3.47
CA GLY A 8 -16.53 -4.03 -3.81
C GLY A 8 -15.88 -4.68 -5.03
N GLU A 9 -14.79 -4.10 -5.55
CA GLU A 9 -13.91 -4.78 -6.49
C GLU A 9 -13.07 -5.80 -5.69
N ASP A 10 -13.12 -7.06 -6.12
CA ASP A 10 -12.37 -8.16 -5.54
C ASP A 10 -10.90 -8.06 -6.00
N VAL A 11 -10.12 -7.27 -5.25
CA VAL A 11 -8.70 -6.96 -5.53
C VAL A 11 -7.74 -7.57 -4.53
N ILE A 12 -8.25 -8.30 -3.54
CA ILE A 12 -7.50 -9.03 -2.52
C ILE A 12 -7.97 -10.49 -2.59
N ASP A 13 -7.03 -11.42 -2.78
CA ASP A 13 -7.35 -12.85 -2.95
C ASP A 13 -7.98 -13.53 -1.72
N ASN A 14 -7.71 -13.01 -0.53
CA ASN A 14 -8.21 -13.50 0.76
C ASN A 14 -7.79 -14.94 1.06
N ASP A 15 -6.49 -15.21 1.01
CA ASP A 15 -5.96 -16.55 1.15
C ASP A 15 -6.18 -17.14 2.56
N PRO A 16 -6.33 -18.48 2.70
CA PRO A 16 -6.59 -19.10 4.01
C PRO A 16 -5.51 -18.90 5.07
N ILE A 17 -4.30 -18.54 4.63
CA ILE A 17 -3.18 -18.15 5.48
C ILE A 17 -2.87 -16.72 5.09
N PRO A 18 -3.25 -15.72 5.91
CA PRO A 18 -3.06 -14.35 5.52
C PRO A 18 -1.58 -14.00 5.33
N GLU A 19 -1.30 -13.22 4.31
CA GLU A 19 0.00 -12.65 3.98
C GLU A 19 -0.07 -11.12 3.86
N PHE A 20 1.08 -10.47 4.06
CA PHE A 20 1.14 -9.03 3.95
C PHE A 20 1.14 -8.60 2.48
N VAL A 21 0.27 -7.64 2.18
CA VAL A 21 0.17 -6.98 0.88
C VAL A 21 0.42 -5.48 1.03
N GLN A 22 0.86 -4.85 -0.06
CA GLN A 22 0.96 -3.40 -0.15
C GLN A 22 -0.25 -2.87 -0.89
N THR A 23 -1.03 -2.02 -0.21
CA THR A 23 -2.22 -1.40 -0.80
C THR A 23 -2.02 0.11 -0.91
N ASP A 24 -2.15 0.62 -2.14
CA ASP A 24 -2.16 2.05 -2.43
C ASP A 24 -3.57 2.51 -2.80
N LEU A 25 -4.08 3.50 -2.06
CA LEU A 25 -5.34 4.19 -2.35
C LEU A 25 -5.04 5.58 -2.90
N PHE A 26 -5.53 5.87 -4.10
CA PHE A 26 -5.32 7.12 -4.81
C PHE A 26 -6.59 7.97 -4.73
N PHE A 27 -6.50 9.06 -3.97
CA PHE A 27 -7.58 9.99 -3.72
C PHE A 27 -7.42 11.24 -4.58
N GLY A 28 -8.21 11.33 -5.64
CA GLY A 28 -8.39 12.58 -6.38
C GLY A 28 -8.99 13.67 -5.48
N ARG A 29 -8.50 14.91 -5.59
CA ARG A 29 -8.89 16.01 -4.70
C ARG A 29 -9.79 17.03 -5.36
N ASN A 30 -9.91 17.03 -6.68
CA ASN A 30 -10.79 17.96 -7.38
C ASN A 30 -12.26 17.62 -7.10
N ILE A 31 -13.04 18.55 -6.55
CA ILE A 31 -14.45 18.29 -6.22
C ILE A 31 -15.33 18.62 -7.44
N PRO A 32 -16.22 17.71 -7.89
CA PRO A 32 -17.14 18.02 -8.97
C PRO A 32 -18.03 19.23 -8.65
N GLY A 33 -18.12 20.16 -9.60
CA GLY A 33 -18.82 21.45 -9.40
C GLY A 33 -17.92 22.58 -8.87
N GLY A 34 -16.66 22.29 -8.57
CA GLY A 34 -15.62 23.26 -8.24
C GLY A 34 -15.12 23.15 -6.81
N GLY A 35 -13.87 23.56 -6.62
CA GLY A 35 -13.15 23.44 -5.35
C GLY A 35 -12.26 22.20 -5.31
N GLU A 36 -11.56 22.07 -4.20
CA GLU A 36 -10.59 21.00 -3.95
C GLU A 36 -10.72 20.56 -2.50
N VAL A 37 -10.55 19.27 -2.23
CA VAL A 37 -10.37 18.76 -0.86
C VAL A 37 -9.09 19.35 -0.29
N SER A 38 -9.19 20.22 0.71
CA SER A 38 -8.04 20.88 1.34
C SER A 38 -7.17 19.90 2.13
N GLU A 39 -5.96 20.31 2.48
CA GLU A 39 -5.06 19.52 3.34
C GLU A 39 -5.72 19.19 4.68
N GLU A 40 -6.39 20.16 5.29
CA GLU A 40 -7.08 19.99 6.57
C GLU A 40 -8.28 19.06 6.45
N GLN A 41 -9.02 19.13 5.33
CA GLN A 41 -10.13 18.22 5.06
C GLN A 41 -9.64 16.78 4.84
N PHE A 42 -8.53 16.61 4.13
CA PHE A 42 -7.93 15.31 3.92
C PHE A 42 -7.36 14.74 5.22
N GLN A 43 -6.68 15.55 6.03
CA GLN A 43 -6.21 15.12 7.35
C GLN A 43 -7.36 14.71 8.26
N ALA A 44 -8.46 15.48 8.29
CA ALA A 44 -9.64 15.09 9.05
C ALA A 44 -10.29 13.80 8.53
N PHE A 45 -10.19 13.52 7.23
CA PHE A 45 -10.62 12.24 6.67
C PHE A 45 -9.70 11.09 7.12
N LEU A 46 -8.38 11.26 7.12
CA LEU A 46 -7.44 10.28 7.65
C LEU A 46 -7.72 9.95 9.12
N ASP A 47 -7.94 10.97 9.95
CA ASP A 47 -8.14 10.81 11.39
C ASP A 47 -9.47 10.10 11.71
N LEU A 48 -10.51 10.36 10.92
CA LEU A 48 -11.85 9.83 11.15
C LEU A 48 -12.08 8.46 10.51
N GLU A 49 -11.52 8.22 9.32
CA GLU A 49 -11.87 7.06 8.51
C GLU A 49 -10.73 6.05 8.35
N ILE A 50 -9.49 6.47 8.15
CA ILE A 50 -8.40 5.54 7.83
C ILE A 50 -7.66 5.08 9.08
N THR A 51 -7.21 6.02 9.91
CA THR A 51 -6.39 5.74 11.11
C THR A 51 -7.08 4.81 12.11
N PRO A 52 -8.40 4.94 12.39
CA PRO A 52 -9.07 4.01 13.30
C PRO A 52 -9.19 2.58 12.76
N ARG A 53 -9.20 2.40 11.44
CA ARG A 53 -9.27 1.09 10.77
C ARG A 53 -7.88 0.44 10.65
N PHE A 54 -6.84 1.25 10.47
CA PHE A 54 -5.45 0.80 10.33
C PHE A 54 -4.51 1.44 11.37
N PRO A 55 -4.66 1.10 12.67
CA PRO A 55 -3.89 1.71 13.74
C PRO A 55 -2.40 1.33 13.74
N ALA A 56 -2.02 0.28 13.01
CA ALA A 56 -0.62 -0.14 12.86
C ALA A 56 0.22 0.88 12.08
N GLY A 57 -0.41 1.69 11.24
CA GLY A 57 0.23 2.78 10.52
C GLY A 57 -0.19 2.87 9.06
N LEU A 58 0.15 4.03 8.47
CA LEU A 58 -0.05 4.35 7.07
C LEU A 58 1.03 5.35 6.64
N THR A 59 1.29 5.46 5.34
CA THR A 59 2.12 6.52 4.77
C THR A 59 1.31 7.32 3.76
N VAL A 60 1.45 8.64 3.77
CA VAL A 60 0.76 9.54 2.83
C VAL A 60 1.77 10.20 1.91
N PHE A 61 1.47 10.21 0.62
CA PHE A 61 2.25 10.92 -0.39
C PHE A 61 1.40 11.98 -1.09
N ASP A 62 2.04 13.11 -1.40
CA ASP A 62 1.52 14.09 -2.35
C ASP A 62 1.78 13.59 -3.77
N ALA A 63 0.78 13.67 -4.63
CA ALA A 63 0.89 13.28 -6.02
C ALA A 63 0.12 14.24 -6.92
N ASP A 64 0.56 14.33 -8.18
CA ASP A 64 -0.17 14.98 -9.25
C ASP A 64 -0.64 13.89 -10.23
N GLY A 65 -1.96 13.75 -10.34
CA GLY A 65 -2.61 12.76 -11.18
C GLY A 65 -3.04 13.36 -12.52
N GLN A 66 -3.06 12.52 -13.56
CA GLN A 66 -3.75 12.83 -14.81
C GLN A 66 -4.61 11.62 -15.18
N PHE A 67 -5.91 11.83 -15.30
CA PHE A 67 -6.84 10.77 -15.68
C PHE A 67 -7.80 11.26 -16.76
N GLN A 68 -8.32 10.30 -17.52
CA GLN A 68 -9.35 10.55 -18.51
C GLN A 68 -10.71 10.44 -17.84
N ASP A 69 -11.48 11.53 -17.83
CA ASP A 69 -12.83 11.53 -17.27
C ASP A 69 -13.83 10.77 -18.16
N SER A 70 -15.07 10.64 -17.69
CA SER A 70 -16.17 10.04 -18.45
C SER A 70 -16.51 10.75 -19.77
N THR A 71 -16.00 11.98 -19.98
CA THR A 71 -16.17 12.78 -21.20
C THR A 71 -15.00 12.66 -22.17
N SER A 72 -14.02 11.78 -21.88
CA SER A 72 -12.78 11.60 -22.64
C SER A 72 -11.79 12.78 -22.56
N THR A 73 -11.94 13.65 -21.57
CA THR A 73 -11.05 14.79 -21.32
C THR A 73 -9.96 14.38 -20.32
N ILE A 74 -8.70 14.74 -20.59
CA ILE A 74 -7.63 14.57 -19.59
C ILE A 74 -7.74 15.71 -18.58
N ILE A 75 -7.94 15.34 -17.31
CA ILE A 75 -7.96 16.26 -16.18
C ILE A 75 -6.67 16.07 -15.40
N GLU A 76 -6.01 17.18 -15.10
CA GLU A 76 -4.91 17.22 -14.13
C GLU A 76 -5.49 17.53 -12.75
N GLU A 77 -5.14 16.72 -11.76
CA GLU A 77 -5.62 16.90 -10.40
C GLU A 77 -4.52 16.70 -9.37
N GLN A 78 -4.57 17.49 -8.30
CA GLN A 78 -3.84 17.11 -7.10
C GLN A 78 -4.46 15.85 -6.52
N SER A 79 -3.61 14.97 -6.03
CA SER A 79 -3.98 13.69 -5.45
C SER A 79 -3.26 13.45 -4.13
N LYS A 80 -3.85 12.60 -3.30
CA LYS A 80 -3.18 11.99 -2.16
C LYS A 80 -3.09 10.50 -2.39
N VAL A 81 -1.94 9.92 -2.12
CA VAL A 81 -1.80 8.46 -2.08
C VAL A 81 -1.63 8.03 -0.64
N VAL A 82 -2.50 7.13 -0.17
CA VAL A 82 -2.34 6.47 1.12
C VAL A 82 -1.86 5.06 0.88
N ARG A 83 -0.66 4.75 1.38
CA ARG A 83 -0.07 3.43 1.36
C ARG A 83 -0.26 2.72 2.70
N LEU A 84 -0.71 1.48 2.62
CA LEU A 84 -0.91 0.57 3.73
C LEU A 84 -0.10 -0.71 3.50
N LEU A 85 0.45 -1.26 4.58
CA LEU A 85 0.90 -2.65 4.65
C LEU A 85 -0.07 -3.37 5.58
N LEU A 86 -0.84 -4.30 5.04
CA LEU A 86 -1.92 -5.00 5.74
C LEU A 86 -1.94 -6.47 5.34
N GLU A 87 -2.54 -7.31 6.17
CA GLU A 87 -2.83 -8.69 5.79
C GLU A 87 -4.03 -8.72 4.83
N ASP A 88 -3.98 -9.56 3.79
CA ASP A 88 -5.03 -9.88 2.81
C ASP A 88 -6.28 -10.56 3.43
N THR A 89 -6.83 -10.00 4.50
CA THR A 89 -8.01 -10.56 5.17
C THR A 89 -9.30 -9.94 4.67
N VAL A 90 -10.40 -10.70 4.76
CA VAL A 90 -11.75 -10.23 4.40
C VAL A 90 -12.13 -9.00 5.21
N GLU A 91 -11.69 -8.94 6.47
CA GLU A 91 -11.91 -7.80 7.36
C GLU A 91 -11.17 -6.52 6.87
N ASN A 92 -9.93 -6.67 6.40
CA ASN A 92 -9.17 -5.54 5.87
C ASN A 92 -9.71 -5.10 4.50
N GLU A 93 -10.11 -6.04 3.64
CA GLU A 93 -10.78 -5.72 2.37
C GLU A 93 -12.09 -4.94 2.62
N ALA A 94 -12.91 -5.39 3.58
CA ALA A 94 -14.12 -4.67 3.98
C ALA A 94 -13.79 -3.26 4.49
N SER A 95 -12.72 -3.11 5.27
CA SER A 95 -12.26 -1.81 5.78
C SER A 95 -11.82 -0.86 4.65
N LEU A 96 -11.12 -1.37 3.64
CA LEU A 96 -10.75 -0.59 2.44
C LEU A 96 -11.99 -0.14 1.66
N ASN A 97 -12.95 -1.05 1.48
CA ASN A 97 -14.21 -0.74 0.81
C ASN A 97 -15.00 0.36 1.55
N GLU A 98 -15.06 0.32 2.88
CA GLU A 98 -15.69 1.37 3.67
C GLU A 98 -14.99 2.73 3.51
N ILE A 99 -13.66 2.76 3.45
CA ILE A 99 -12.88 3.98 3.23
C ILE A 99 -13.20 4.59 1.87
N ILE A 100 -13.24 3.77 0.82
CA ILE A 100 -13.57 4.21 -0.55
C ILE A 100 -14.99 4.77 -0.59
N ILE A 101 -15.96 4.10 0.03
CA ILE A 101 -17.34 4.57 0.13
C ILE A 101 -17.41 5.91 0.87
N ALA A 102 -16.75 6.02 2.02
CA ALA A 102 -16.76 7.21 2.85
C ALA A 102 -16.18 8.42 2.12
N TYR A 103 -15.05 8.26 1.41
CA TYR A 103 -14.45 9.34 0.63
C TYR A 103 -15.35 9.80 -0.51
N THR A 104 -15.84 8.83 -1.29
CA THR A 104 -16.71 9.06 -2.45
C THR A 104 -17.97 9.82 -2.04
N GLN A 105 -18.62 9.42 -0.95
CA GLN A 105 -19.81 10.08 -0.43
C GLN A 105 -19.52 11.46 0.17
N ARG A 106 -18.43 11.61 0.93
CA ARG A 106 -18.12 12.87 1.63
C ARG A 106 -17.74 13.98 0.65
N PHE A 107 -16.97 13.67 -0.39
CA PHE A 107 -16.42 14.65 -1.32
C PHE A 107 -17.03 14.59 -2.73
N ASN A 108 -18.08 13.77 -2.91
CA ASN A 108 -18.79 13.59 -4.17
C ASN A 108 -17.86 13.21 -5.33
N GLN A 109 -16.91 12.33 -5.08
CA GLN A 109 -15.95 11.83 -6.08
C GLN A 109 -16.59 10.76 -6.97
N GLU A 110 -16.01 10.51 -8.14
CA GLU A 110 -16.44 9.39 -9.00
C GLU A 110 -15.93 8.05 -8.47
N SER A 111 -14.67 8.00 -8.03
CA SER A 111 -14.04 6.78 -7.51
C SER A 111 -12.80 7.11 -6.66
N VAL A 112 -12.26 6.06 -6.03
CA VAL A 112 -10.90 6.02 -5.50
C VAL A 112 -10.23 4.83 -6.20
N LEU A 113 -9.06 5.06 -6.79
CA LEU A 113 -8.28 3.98 -7.39
C LEU A 113 -7.58 3.21 -6.27
N ILE A 114 -7.66 1.88 -6.32
CA ILE A 114 -6.96 0.96 -5.43
C ILE A 114 -6.01 0.10 -6.25
N VAL A 115 -4.77 -0.02 -5.77
CA VAL A 115 -3.77 -0.95 -6.31
C VAL A 115 -3.28 -1.83 -5.17
N VAL A 116 -3.29 -3.15 -5.40
CA VAL A 116 -2.80 -4.14 -4.43
C VAL A 116 -1.62 -4.87 -5.05
N ASP A 117 -0.49 -4.88 -4.34
CA ASP A 117 0.69 -5.67 -4.66
C ASP A 117 0.90 -6.76 -3.61
N GLU A 118 0.72 -8.01 -4.04
CA GLU A 118 0.80 -9.23 -3.22
C GLU A 118 2.21 -9.86 -3.28
N ASP A 119 3.02 -9.51 -4.28
CA ASP A 119 4.38 -10.08 -4.44
C ASP A 119 5.40 -9.23 -3.67
N ILE A 120 5.23 -9.15 -2.35
CA ILE A 120 6.09 -8.37 -1.45
C ILE A 120 6.68 -9.23 -0.33
N GLU A 121 7.89 -8.87 0.10
CA GLU A 121 8.49 -9.41 1.32
C GLU A 121 8.44 -8.34 2.41
N VAL A 122 7.73 -8.64 3.50
CA VAL A 122 7.65 -7.76 4.67
C VAL A 122 8.41 -8.38 5.83
N ALA A 123 9.37 -7.63 6.37
CA ALA A 123 10.07 -7.98 7.60
C ALA A 123 9.90 -6.85 8.60
N PHE A 124 9.33 -7.17 9.76
CA PHE A 124 9.44 -6.33 10.93
C PHE A 124 10.63 -6.82 11.72
N ASP A 125 11.50 -5.91 12.19
CA ASP A 125 12.52 -6.26 13.17
C ASP A 125 11.78 -6.77 14.41
N ALA A 126 11.65 -8.10 14.51
CA ALA A 126 11.24 -8.74 15.74
C ALA A 126 12.22 -8.26 16.81
N GLU A 127 11.69 -7.70 17.90
CA GLU A 127 12.48 -7.18 19.01
C GLU A 127 13.76 -8.01 19.18
N LEU A 128 14.92 -7.36 19.05
CA LEU A 128 16.17 -7.99 19.45
C LEU A 128 15.94 -8.50 20.88
N PRO A 129 16.14 -9.80 21.16
CA PRO A 129 15.88 -10.32 22.49
C PRO A 129 16.67 -9.48 23.50
N ALA A 130 16.01 -9.09 24.59
CA ALA A 130 16.53 -8.15 25.60
C ALA A 130 17.88 -8.55 26.24
N ASP A 131 18.40 -9.73 25.91
CA ASP A 131 19.65 -10.33 26.37
C ASP A 131 20.74 -10.38 25.28
N ILE A 132 20.89 -9.34 24.45
CA ILE A 132 22.17 -9.16 23.76
C ILE A 132 23.14 -8.57 24.80
N PRO A 133 24.14 -9.33 25.32
CA PRO A 133 25.14 -8.75 26.19
C PRO A 133 25.85 -7.64 25.42
N GLU A 134 25.95 -6.46 26.02
CA GLU A 134 26.71 -5.35 25.43
C GLU A 134 28.06 -5.89 24.94
N PRO A 135 28.47 -5.60 23.68
CA PRO A 135 29.81 -5.97 23.25
C PRO A 135 30.79 -5.25 24.17
N ALA A 136 31.52 -6.04 24.96
CA ALA A 136 32.55 -5.55 25.85
C ALA A 136 33.42 -4.54 25.09
N ALA A 137 33.48 -3.32 25.63
CA ALA A 137 34.06 -2.15 25.00
C ALA A 137 35.38 -2.46 24.26
N GLY A 138 35.37 -2.36 22.94
CA GLY A 138 36.59 -2.43 22.14
C GLY A 138 36.35 -2.68 20.65
N LEU A 139 36.37 -1.59 19.86
CA LEU A 139 36.43 -1.54 18.39
C LEU A 139 35.12 -2.01 17.72
N GLY A 140 34.41 -1.30 16.84
CA GLY A 140 34.74 -0.17 15.98
C GLY A 140 34.04 -0.41 14.64
N LEU A 141 32.90 0.27 14.42
CA LEU A 141 32.26 0.56 13.12
C LEU A 141 31.74 -0.59 12.21
N LEU A 142 30.62 -0.28 11.53
CA LEU A 142 30.00 -0.91 10.33
C LEU A 142 29.16 -2.19 10.56
N ALA A 143 28.04 -2.43 9.88
CA ALA A 143 27.39 -1.77 8.75
C ALA A 143 25.90 -2.15 8.70
N ILE A 144 25.03 -1.21 8.32
CA ILE A 144 23.71 -1.53 7.76
C ILE A 144 23.97 -2.27 6.44
N ALA A 145 23.74 -3.58 6.40
CA ALA A 145 23.76 -4.33 5.15
C ALA A 145 22.40 -4.16 4.45
N ILE A 146 22.29 -3.14 3.60
CA ILE A 146 21.37 -3.21 2.46
C ILE A 146 22.00 -4.23 1.49
N LEU A 147 21.54 -5.48 1.50
CA LEU A 147 21.85 -6.42 0.45
C LEU A 147 20.83 -6.27 -0.68
N GLY A 148 21.02 -5.23 -1.47
CA GLY A 148 20.59 -5.22 -2.86
C GLY A 148 21.71 -5.77 -3.74
N THR A 149 21.46 -6.88 -4.43
CA THR A 149 21.70 -7.10 -5.88
C THR A 149 21.61 -8.58 -6.20
N GLY A 150 20.77 -8.88 -7.18
CA GLY A 150 20.31 -10.22 -7.49
C GLY A 150 21.32 -11.15 -8.16
N THR A 151 20.86 -12.37 -8.43
CA THR A 151 21.26 -13.17 -9.60
C THR A 151 20.18 -14.23 -9.83
N THR A 152 19.55 -14.16 -11.00
CA THR A 152 18.76 -15.25 -11.61
C THR A 152 19.53 -16.56 -11.58
N LEU A 153 19.02 -17.57 -10.87
CA LEU A 153 19.48 -18.96 -11.01
C LEU A 153 18.46 -19.75 -11.83
N ARG A 154 18.71 -19.78 -13.16
CA ARG A 154 18.17 -20.82 -14.04
C ARG A 154 18.66 -22.18 -13.56
N LYS A 155 17.75 -23.09 -13.19
CA LYS A 155 18.06 -24.51 -12.97
C LYS A 155 18.37 -25.18 -14.32
N ASN A 156 19.65 -25.45 -14.56
CA ASN A 156 20.11 -26.43 -15.55
C ASN A 156 20.77 -27.62 -14.81
N HIS A 157 20.14 -28.79 -14.87
CA HIS A 157 20.77 -30.11 -14.68
C HIS A 157 20.24 -30.97 -15.83
N ILE A 158 20.96 -31.12 -16.95
CA ILE A 158 22.06 -32.07 -17.21
C ILE A 158 21.71 -33.50 -16.75
N LEU A 159 21.19 -34.27 -17.71
CA LEU A 159 21.18 -35.74 -17.73
C LEU A 159 22.61 -36.31 -17.70
N PRO A 160 22.83 -37.49 -17.12
CA PRO A 160 23.84 -38.41 -17.60
C PRO A 160 23.21 -39.56 -18.41
N LEU A 161 23.80 -39.79 -19.60
CA LEU A 161 23.63 -40.97 -20.44
C LEU A 161 24.56 -42.11 -19.98
N LYS A 162 24.13 -43.33 -20.34
CA LYS A 162 24.85 -44.63 -20.49
C LYS A 162 24.55 -45.66 -19.39
N ARG A 163 24.30 -46.94 -19.71
CA ARG A 163 24.57 -47.73 -20.93
C ARG A 163 23.36 -48.53 -21.36
#